data_AF-A0A9Q3FHQ4-F1
#
_entry.id   AF-A0A9Q3FHQ4-F1
#
_cell.length_a   1.000
_cell.length_b   1.000
_cell.length_c   1.000
_cell.angle_alpha   90.00
_cell.angle_beta   90.00
_cell.angle_gamma   90.00
#
_symmetry.space_group_name_H-M   'P 1'
#
loop_
_entity.id
_entity.type
_entity.pdbx_description
1 polymer ?
#
loop_
_entity_poly.entity_id
_entity_poly.type
_entity_poly.pdbx_seq_one_letter_code
_entity_poly.pdbx_strand_id
1 'polypeptide(L)'
;MRDSFVGPFTIIKLIGKNAVGVKLTEEFSRKYTVFPVSLVKPYYQTEVNEFPSRKKNPTPPEIVEVEDSPGPLKKIIKTRKIRLNGKDERQYLVRFKNQTADKDKWLAEDAIPDGNLHLRRFRASRRTELSHQL
;
A
#
# COMPACT_ATOMS: atom_id res chain seq x y z
N MET A 1 -17.94 12.86 0.04
CA MET A 1 -18.46 12.77 1.43
C MET A 1 -17.81 11.58 2.08
N ARG A 2 -17.21 11.71 3.28
CA ARG A 2 -16.73 10.56 4.05
C ARG A 2 -17.94 9.92 4.71
N ASP A 3 -18.14 8.61 4.53
CA ASP A 3 -19.17 7.88 5.27
C ASP A 3 -18.96 8.11 6.76
N SER A 4 -19.99 8.66 7.42
CA SER A 4 -19.89 9.06 8.83
C SER A 4 -19.92 7.88 9.81
N PHE A 5 -20.21 6.69 9.31
CA PHE A 5 -20.31 5.45 10.08
C PHE A 5 -19.46 4.36 9.43
N VAL A 6 -18.79 3.58 10.26
CA VAL A 6 -17.96 2.45 9.86
C VAL A 6 -18.51 1.19 10.54
N GLY A 7 -18.65 0.12 9.80
CA GLY A 7 -19.24 -1.14 10.27
C GLY A 7 -19.80 -1.96 9.11
N PRO A 8 -20.36 -3.15 9.36
CA PRO A 8 -20.88 -3.64 10.64
C PRO A 8 -19.79 -4.23 11.55
N PHE A 9 -19.93 -4.00 12.87
CA PHE A 9 -19.08 -4.63 13.88
C PHE A 9 -19.92 -5.46 14.84
N THR A 10 -19.38 -6.59 15.28
CA THR A 10 -20.06 -7.49 16.23
C THR A 10 -19.84 -7.04 17.67
N ILE A 11 -20.94 -6.86 18.41
CA ILE A 11 -20.88 -6.55 19.85
C ILE A 11 -20.46 -7.81 20.59
N ILE A 12 -19.36 -7.72 21.34
CA ILE A 12 -18.84 -8.83 22.16
C ILE A 12 -19.46 -8.79 23.56
N LYS A 13 -19.57 -7.58 24.15
CA LYS A 13 -20.07 -7.40 25.52
C LYS A 13 -20.69 -6.03 25.73
N LEU A 14 -21.60 -5.95 26.68
CA LEU A 14 -22.12 -4.69 27.22
C LEU A 14 -21.35 -4.35 28.50
N ILE A 15 -20.77 -3.15 28.57
CA ILE A 15 -20.01 -2.67 29.74
C ILE A 15 -20.89 -1.66 30.48
N GLY A 16 -21.51 -2.11 31.57
CA GLY A 16 -22.49 -1.31 32.29
C GLY A 16 -23.65 -0.89 31.38
N LYS A 17 -24.33 0.21 31.69
CA LYS A 17 -25.49 0.69 30.90
C LYS A 17 -25.11 1.57 29.70
N ASN A 18 -23.86 2.06 29.67
CA ASN A 18 -23.49 3.19 28.80
C ASN A 18 -22.46 2.85 27.74
N ALA A 19 -21.88 1.65 27.72
CA ALA A 19 -20.82 1.30 26.78
C ALA A 19 -20.96 -0.12 26.22
N VAL A 20 -20.47 -0.32 25.00
CA VAL A 20 -20.41 -1.61 24.33
C VAL A 20 -18.99 -1.91 23.86
N GLY A 21 -18.54 -3.13 24.11
CA GLY A 21 -17.31 -3.69 23.58
C GLY A 21 -17.60 -4.35 22.23
N VAL A 22 -16.79 -4.03 21.22
CA VAL A 22 -17.01 -4.42 19.83
C VAL A 22 -15.76 -5.09 19.27
N LYS A 23 -15.96 -6.08 18.40
CA LYS A 23 -14.88 -6.74 17.68
C LYS A 23 -14.48 -5.89 16.48
N LEU A 24 -13.32 -5.25 16.56
CA LEU A 24 -12.74 -4.49 15.47
C LEU A 24 -11.94 -5.40 14.53
N THR A 25 -11.99 -5.13 13.23
CA THR A 25 -11.12 -5.76 12.22
C THR A 25 -9.68 -5.24 12.35
N GLU A 26 -8.70 -5.95 11.77
CA GLU A 26 -7.27 -5.65 11.93
C GLU A 26 -6.90 -4.20 11.56
N GLU A 27 -7.58 -3.63 10.55
CA GLU A 27 -7.46 -2.23 10.13
C GLU A 27 -7.73 -1.22 11.26
N PHE A 28 -8.53 -1.61 12.26
CA PHE A 28 -8.91 -0.77 13.40
C PHE A 28 -8.32 -1.25 14.73
N SER A 29 -7.34 -2.16 14.71
CA SER A 29 -6.68 -2.71 15.91
C SER A 29 -6.09 -1.65 16.85
N ARG A 30 -5.70 -0.48 16.32
CA ARG A 30 -5.16 0.65 17.10
C ARG A 30 -6.23 1.52 17.77
N LYS A 31 -7.52 1.31 17.46
CA LYS A 31 -8.64 2.06 18.06
C LYS A 31 -9.15 1.36 19.31
N TYR A 32 -9.77 2.14 20.20
CA TYR A 32 -10.45 1.59 21.36
C TYR A 32 -11.56 0.62 20.94
N THR A 33 -11.63 -0.53 21.59
CA THR A 33 -12.65 -1.56 21.35
C THR A 33 -13.97 -1.28 22.07
N VAL A 34 -14.02 -0.23 22.89
CA VAL A 34 -15.17 0.14 23.72
C VAL A 34 -15.72 1.48 23.27
N PHE A 35 -17.02 1.54 22.98
CA PHE A 35 -17.70 2.75 22.52
C PHE A 35 -18.93 3.04 23.39
N PRO A 36 -19.25 4.33 23.64
CA PRO A 36 -20.52 4.73 24.22
C PRO A 36 -21.71 4.26 23.38
N VAL A 37 -22.79 3.83 24.02
CA VAL A 37 -24.03 3.42 23.33
C VAL A 37 -24.63 4.52 22.45
N SER A 38 -24.41 5.78 22.79
CA SER A 38 -24.85 6.94 22.00
C SER A 38 -24.15 7.06 20.64
N LEU A 39 -22.97 6.46 20.48
CA LEU A 39 -22.20 6.48 19.23
C LEU A 39 -22.44 5.24 18.37
N VAL A 40 -23.24 4.29 18.86
CA VAL A 40 -23.52 3.03 18.15
C VAL A 40 -24.90 3.10 17.53
N LYS A 41 -24.99 2.70 16.25
CA LYS A 41 -26.26 2.54 15.55
C LYS A 41 -26.50 1.06 15.24
N PRO A 42 -27.73 0.55 15.46
CA PRO A 42 -28.10 -0.79 15.04
C PRO A 42 -27.98 -0.89 13.51
N TYR A 43 -27.34 -1.95 13.05
CA TYR A 43 -27.22 -2.27 11.64
C TYR A 43 -28.40 -3.16 11.23
N TYR A 44 -29.21 -2.68 10.30
CA TYR A 44 -30.27 -3.45 9.67
C TYR A 44 -29.82 -3.83 8.26
N GLN A 45 -29.71 -5.12 7.99
CA GLN A 45 -29.43 -5.61 6.64
C GLN A 45 -30.55 -5.13 5.72
N THR A 46 -30.19 -4.46 4.63
CA THR A 46 -31.18 -4.06 3.63
C THR A 46 -31.57 -5.29 2.82
N GLU A 47 -32.80 -5.76 3.00
CA GLU A 47 -33.41 -6.77 2.15
C GLU A 47 -33.65 -6.17 0.76
N VAL A 48 -33.05 -6.78 -0.26
CA VAL A 48 -33.14 -6.30 -1.66
C VAL A 48 -34.57 -6.40 -2.18
N ASN A 49 -35.35 -7.33 -1.65
CA ASN A 49 -36.73 -7.61 -2.06
C ASN A 49 -37.73 -6.55 -1.55
N GLU A 50 -37.44 -5.92 -0.41
CA GLU A 50 -38.35 -4.97 0.24
C GLU A 50 -38.15 -3.53 -0.29
N PHE A 51 -36.96 -3.21 -0.81
CA PHE A 51 -36.62 -1.87 -1.32
C PHE A 51 -35.88 -1.92 -2.66
N PRO A 52 -36.57 -2.27 -3.78
CA PRO A 52 -35.95 -2.43 -5.10
C PRO A 52 -35.28 -1.15 -5.64
N SER A 53 -35.72 0.02 -5.20
CA SER A 53 -35.18 1.33 -5.63
C SER A 53 -33.94 1.77 -4.86
N ARG A 54 -33.52 1.07 -3.80
CA ARG A 54 -32.35 1.45 -2.99
C ARG A 54 -31.06 1.00 -3.69
N LYS A 55 -30.46 1.91 -4.47
CA LYS A 55 -29.14 1.68 -5.06
C LYS A 55 -28.11 1.50 -3.93
N LYS A 56 -27.48 0.33 -3.83
CA LYS A 56 -26.27 0.17 -2.99
C LYS A 56 -25.26 1.21 -3.48
N ASN A 57 -24.67 1.98 -2.55
CA ASN A 57 -23.52 2.82 -2.91
C ASN A 57 -22.49 1.90 -3.58
N PRO A 58 -21.90 2.32 -4.71
CA PRO A 58 -20.87 1.51 -5.35
C PRO A 58 -19.77 1.26 -4.32
N THR A 59 -19.52 -0.01 -4.01
CA THR A 59 -18.35 -0.40 -3.23
C THR A 59 -17.14 0.27 -3.88
N PRO A 60 -16.32 1.03 -3.11
CA PRO A 60 -15.08 1.55 -3.66
C PRO A 60 -14.35 0.39 -4.34
N PRO A 61 -13.83 0.56 -5.57
CA PRO A 61 -13.09 -0.50 -6.21
C PRO A 61 -11.99 -0.93 -5.25
N GLU A 62 -11.99 -2.22 -4.94
CA GLU A 62 -10.90 -2.86 -4.21
C GLU A 62 -9.61 -2.42 -4.92
N ILE A 63 -8.74 -1.71 -4.19
CA ILE A 63 -7.45 -1.33 -4.73
C ILE A 63 -6.70 -2.65 -4.81
N VAL A 64 -6.84 -3.33 -5.95
CA VAL A 64 -6.02 -4.47 -6.28
C VAL A 64 -4.61 -3.91 -6.22
N GLU A 65 -3.80 -4.36 -5.26
CA GLU A 65 -2.36 -4.20 -5.34
C GLU A 65 -1.99 -4.89 -6.63
N VAL A 66 -1.90 -4.12 -7.72
CA VAL A 66 -1.41 -4.61 -9.00
C VAL A 66 -0.02 -5.11 -8.64
N GLU A 67 0.14 -6.43 -8.60
CA GLU A 67 1.45 -7.05 -8.57
C GLU A 67 2.18 -6.42 -9.74
N ASP A 68 3.02 -5.44 -9.41
CA ASP A 68 3.64 -4.53 -10.34
C ASP A 68 4.81 -5.31 -10.90
N SER A 69 4.48 -6.38 -11.65
CA SER A 69 5.43 -7.28 -12.28
C SER A 69 6.33 -6.37 -13.09
N PRO A 70 7.58 -6.17 -12.65
CA PRO A 70 8.37 -5.05 -13.11
C PRO A 70 8.58 -5.24 -14.61
N GLY A 71 8.00 -4.33 -15.40
CA GLY A 71 8.09 -4.37 -16.85
C GLY A 71 9.56 -4.34 -17.31
N PRO A 72 9.83 -4.55 -18.61
CA PRO A 72 11.20 -4.64 -19.09
C PRO A 72 12.00 -3.38 -18.75
N LEU A 73 13.14 -3.57 -18.09
CA LEU A 73 14.04 -2.48 -17.68
C LEU A 73 14.55 -1.70 -18.90
N LYS A 74 14.62 -0.38 -18.80
CA LYS A 74 15.33 0.45 -19.78
C LYS A 74 16.77 0.70 -19.34
N LYS A 75 16.96 1.25 -18.13
CA LYS A 75 18.29 1.54 -17.58
C LYS A 75 18.25 1.82 -16.08
N ILE A 76 19.41 1.68 -15.43
CA ILE A 76 19.68 2.18 -14.08
C ILE A 76 20.26 3.59 -14.19
N ILE A 77 19.77 4.51 -13.37
CA ILE A 77 20.12 5.94 -13.43
C ILE A 77 21.01 6.33 -12.26
N LYS A 78 20.63 5.94 -11.04
CA LYS A 78 21.33 6.33 -9.82
C LYS A 78 21.49 5.14 -8.88
N THR A 79 22.38 5.28 -7.92
CA THR A 79 22.54 4.37 -6.80
C THR A 79 22.52 5.16 -5.50
N ARG A 80 21.97 4.57 -4.43
CA ARG A 80 22.00 5.11 -3.08
C ARG A 80 22.29 3.98 -2.09
N LYS A 81 22.89 4.32 -0.96
CA LYS A 81 23.06 3.40 0.17
C LYS A 81 22.10 3.83 1.26
N ILE A 82 21.28 2.91 1.75
CA ILE A 82 20.33 3.15 2.84
C ILE A 82 20.57 2.14 3.96
N ARG A 83 20.14 2.48 5.18
CA ARG A 83 20.16 1.56 6.31
C ARG A 83 18.73 1.14 6.63
N LEU A 84 18.39 -0.12 6.38
CA LEU A 84 17.06 -0.67 6.57
C LEU A 84 17.17 -1.88 7.51
N ASN A 85 16.39 -1.88 8.60
CA ASN A 85 16.46 -2.91 9.66
C ASN A 85 17.89 -3.15 10.21
N GLY A 86 18.67 -2.07 10.36
CA GLY A 86 20.04 -2.12 10.86
C GLY A 86 21.09 -2.62 9.86
N LYS A 87 20.67 -3.10 8.68
CA LYS A 87 21.55 -3.55 7.59
C LYS A 87 21.75 -2.44 6.57
N ASP A 88 22.98 -2.35 6.08
CA ASP A 88 23.33 -1.45 4.99
C ASP A 88 22.95 -2.09 3.64
N GLU A 89 22.02 -1.48 2.93
CA GLU A 89 21.52 -1.98 1.66
C GLU A 89 21.76 -0.95 0.54
N ARG A 90 22.19 -1.43 -0.63
CA ARG A 90 22.34 -0.60 -1.82
C ARG A 90 21.11 -0.72 -2.69
N GLN A 91 20.55 0.43 -3.05
CA GLN A 91 19.43 0.52 -3.97
C GLN A 91 19.83 1.24 -5.25
N TYR A 92 19.13 0.89 -6.32
CA TYR A 92 19.33 1.40 -7.66
C TYR A 92 18.04 2.04 -8.15
N LEU A 93 18.14 3.26 -8.68
CA LEU A 93 17.02 3.95 -9.31
C LEU A 93 16.88 3.41 -10.72
N VAL A 94 15.77 2.72 -10.94
CA VAL A 94 15.47 2.00 -12.16
C VAL A 94 14.46 2.78 -12.98
N ARG A 95 14.71 2.86 -14.29
CA ARG A 95 13.74 3.33 -15.29
C ARG A 95 13.26 2.19 -16.16
N PHE A 96 11.95 2.01 -16.22
CA PHE A 96 11.29 1.00 -17.03
C PHE A 96 11.12 1.47 -18.49
N LYS A 97 11.03 0.53 -19.44
CA LYS A 97 10.69 0.87 -20.82
C LYS A 97 9.25 1.37 -20.88
N ASN A 98 9.00 2.36 -21.74
CA ASN A 98 7.69 2.98 -21.96
C ASN A 98 7.03 3.61 -20.72
N GLN A 99 7.82 3.89 -19.67
CA GLN A 99 7.37 4.62 -18.50
C GLN A 99 8.10 5.97 -18.37
N THR A 100 7.39 6.96 -17.82
CA THR A 100 7.95 8.29 -17.52
C THR A 100 8.77 8.27 -16.24
N ALA A 101 9.54 9.33 -16.00
CA ALA A 101 10.40 9.46 -14.82
C ALA A 101 9.60 9.39 -13.50
N ASP A 102 8.31 9.71 -13.52
CA ASP A 102 7.43 9.68 -12.34
C ASP A 102 7.21 8.25 -11.82
N LYS A 103 7.43 7.24 -12.67
CA LYS A 103 7.32 5.82 -12.33
C LYS A 103 8.67 5.17 -12.04
N ASP A 104 9.76 5.94 -11.99
CA ASP A 104 11.07 5.40 -11.62
C ASP A 104 11.04 4.92 -10.15
N LYS A 105 11.57 3.72 -9.90
CA LYS A 105 11.54 3.10 -8.56
C LYS A 105 12.93 2.77 -8.06
N TRP A 106 13.11 2.83 -6.73
CA TRP A 106 14.31 2.37 -6.06
C TRP A 106 14.17 0.88 -5.74
N LEU A 107 15.01 0.05 -6.36
CA LEU A 107 15.01 -1.40 -6.18
C LEU A 107 16.34 -1.87 -5.60
N ALA A 108 16.27 -2.93 -4.79
CA ALA A 108 17.45 -3.68 -4.34
C ALA A 108 18.10 -4.44 -5.51
N GLU A 109 19.37 -4.84 -5.36
CA GLU A 109 20.09 -5.59 -6.40
C GLU A 109 19.33 -6.86 -6.85
N ASP A 110 18.76 -7.59 -5.89
CA ASP A 110 18.03 -8.84 -6.14
C ASP A 110 16.64 -8.64 -6.77
N ALA A 111 16.07 -7.44 -6.62
CA ALA A 111 14.72 -7.12 -7.10
C ALA A 111 14.71 -6.56 -8.54
N ILE A 112 15.88 -6.43 -9.19
CA ILE A 112 15.99 -5.85 -10.54
C ILE A 112 15.90 -6.96 -11.59
N PRO A 113 14.91 -6.90 -12.50
CA PRO A 113 14.84 -7.81 -13.65
C PRO A 113 16.07 -7.69 -14.53
N ASP A 114 16.67 -8.83 -14.90
CA ASP A 114 17.93 -8.89 -15.65
C ASP A 114 19.02 -8.01 -15.02
N GLY A 115 19.07 -7.97 -13.68
CA GLY A 115 19.94 -7.08 -12.90
C GLY A 115 21.40 -7.17 -13.31
N ASN A 116 21.93 -8.37 -13.55
CA ASN A 116 23.33 -8.59 -13.95
C ASN A 116 23.75 -7.77 -15.19
N LEU A 117 22.93 -7.75 -16.24
CA LEU A 117 23.25 -7.02 -17.47
C LEU A 117 23.23 -5.51 -17.21
N HIS A 118 22.19 -5.02 -16.55
CA HIS A 118 21.96 -3.60 -16.33
C HIS A 118 22.94 -3.00 -15.31
N LEU A 119 23.24 -3.73 -14.24
CA LEU A 119 24.23 -3.33 -13.24
C LEU A 119 25.64 -3.33 -13.81
N ARG A 120 25.99 -4.31 -14.66
CA ARG A 120 27.29 -4.31 -15.36
C ARG A 120 27.46 -3.08 -16.23
N ARG A 121 26.45 -2.74 -17.04
CA ARG A 121 26.46 -1.53 -17.89
C ARG A 121 26.57 -0.25 -17.07
N PHE A 122 25.79 -0.13 -16.00
CA PHE A 122 25.81 1.02 -15.10
C PHE A 122 27.16 1.18 -14.36
N ARG A 123 27.74 0.09 -13.86
CA ARG A 123 29.07 0.10 -13.23
C ARG A 123 30.16 0.49 -14.22
N ALA A 124 30.08 0.04 -15.47
CA ALA A 124 31.02 0.40 -16.52
C ALA A 124 30.94 1.90 -16.88
N SER A 125 29.74 2.43 -17.13
CA SER A 125 29.57 3.85 -17.47
C SER A 125 30.04 4.78 -16.34
N ARG A 126 29.75 4.41 -15.08
CA ARG A 126 30.15 5.22 -13.93
C ARG A 126 31.68 5.29 -13.73
N ARG A 127 32.42 4.23 -14.09
CA ARG A 127 33.90 4.27 -14.05
C ARG A 127 34.45 5.24 -15.08
N THR A 128 33.89 5.25 -16.28
CA THR A 128 34.30 6.16 -17.34
C THR A 128 34.01 7.62 -16.98
N GLU A 129 32.84 7.91 -16.41
CA GLU A 129 32.49 9.25 -15.93
C GLU A 129 33.44 9.75 -14.83
N LEU A 130 33.80 8.87 -13.87
CA LEU A 130 34.75 9.22 -12.80
C LEU A 130 36.18 9.42 -13.32
N SER A 131 36.58 8.74 -14.40
CA SER A 131 37.90 8.92 -15.01
C SER A 131 38.06 10.20 -15.82
N HIS A 132 36.95 10.84 -16.23
CA HIS A 132 36.95 12.07 -17.02
C HIS A 132 36.91 13.35 -16.15
N GLN A 133 36.89 13.20 -14.82
CA GLN A 133 36.87 14.29 -13.85
C GLN A 133 38.21 14.47 -13.10
N LEU A 134 39.27 13.81 -13.56
CA LEU A 134 40.66 13.99 -13.13
C LEU A 134 41.47 14.52 -14.31
#